data_AF-A0ABD6EZU5-F1
#
_entry.id   AF-A0ABD6EZU5-F1
#
_cell.length_a   1.000
_cell.length_b   1.000
_cell.length_c   1.000
_cell.angle_alpha   90.00
_cell.angle_beta   90.00
_cell.angle_gamma   90.00
#
_symmetry.space_group_name_H-M   'P 1'
#
loop_
_entity.id
_entity.type
_entity.pdbx_description
1 polymer ?
#
loop_
_entity_poly.entity_id
_entity_poly.type
_entity_poly.pdbx_seq_one_letter_code
_entity_poly.pdbx_strand_id
1 'polypeptide(L)' 'MRDILDWYEKKLGIEIREPVMEDTKWTIWGGIYYSASLYTTIGYGNFHPNTRAGQIISMAYAFCGIPL' A
#
# COMPACT_ATOMS: atom_id res chain seq x y z
N MET A 1 -8.26 -7.33 -34.88
CA MET A 1 -7.04 -7.63 -34.09
C MET A 1 -7.37 -7.99 -32.65
N ARG A 2 -8.44 -7.41 -32.06
CA ARG A 2 -8.89 -7.73 -30.70
C ARG A 2 -9.50 -9.14 -30.56
N ASP A 3 -10.17 -9.64 -31.59
CA ASP A 3 -10.88 -10.93 -31.56
C ASP A 3 -9.97 -12.17 -31.54
N ILE A 4 -8.71 -12.01 -31.99
CA ILE A 4 -7.72 -13.10 -32.03
C ILE A 4 -7.12 -13.34 -30.64
N LEU A 5 -7.02 -12.27 -29.82
CA LEU A 5 -6.57 -12.39 -28.44
C LEU A 5 -7.61 -13.15 -27.61
N ASP A 6 -8.89 -12.77 -27.73
CA ASP A 6 -9.99 -13.46 -27.03
C ASP A 6 -10.06 -14.96 -27.38
N TRP A 7 -9.81 -15.33 -28.65
CA TRP A 7 -9.77 -16.73 -29.08
C TRP A 7 -8.58 -17.49 -28.47
N TYR A 8 -7.41 -16.85 -28.37
CA TYR A 8 -6.21 -17.43 -27.78
C TYR A 8 -6.36 -17.61 -26.26
N GLU A 9 -6.92 -16.60 -25.57
CA GLU A 9 -7.21 -16.62 -24.12
C GLU A 9 -8.18 -17.76 -23.76
N LYS A 10 -9.27 -17.90 -24.52
CA LYS A 10 -10.26 -18.97 -24.29
C LYS A 10 -9.71 -20.38 -24.58
N LYS A 11 -8.82 -20.52 -25.56
CA LYS A 11 -8.15 -21.79 -25.92
C LYS A 11 -7.16 -22.25 -24.85
N LEU A 12 -6.51 -21.30 -24.19
CA LEU A 12 -5.53 -21.59 -23.15
C LEU A 12 -6.18 -21.85 -21.79
N GLY A 13 -7.45 -21.45 -21.58
CA GLY A 13 -8.12 -21.62 -20.29
C GLY A 13 -7.42 -20.88 -19.15
N ILE A 14 -6.48 -20.00 -19.49
CA ILE A 14 -5.78 -19.14 -18.56
C ILE A 14 -6.66 -17.91 -18.46
N GLU A 15 -7.62 -17.92 -17.52
CA GLU A 15 -8.06 -16.67 -16.94
C GLU A 15 -6.80 -16.06 -16.32
N ILE A 16 -6.20 -15.08 -17.00
CA ILE A 16 -5.34 -14.13 -16.34
C ILE A 16 -6.30 -13.36 -15.41
N ARG A 17 -6.63 -13.97 -14.28
CA ARG A 17 -7.00 -13.22 -13.10
C ARG A 17 -5.73 -12.43 -12.83
N GLU A 18 -5.70 -11.21 -13.37
CA GLU A 18 -4.83 -10.15 -12.91
C GLU A 18 -4.70 -10.39 -11.41
N PRO A 19 -3.49 -10.66 -10.89
CA PRO A 19 -3.33 -10.70 -9.46
C PRO A 19 -3.81 -9.32 -9.05
N VAL A 20 -5.03 -9.28 -8.49
CA VAL A 20 -5.56 -8.10 -7.86
C VAL A 20 -4.56 -7.95 -6.74
N MET A 21 -3.52 -7.16 -7.01
CA MET A 21 -2.76 -6.53 -5.97
C MET A 21 -3.85 -5.67 -5.35
N GLU A 22 -4.59 -6.28 -4.42
CA GLU A 22 -5.35 -5.53 -3.46
C GLU A 22 -4.34 -4.50 -3.02
N ASP A 23 -4.62 -3.25 -3.33
CA ASP A 23 -4.03 -2.08 -2.71
C ASP A 23 -4.37 -2.11 -1.20
N THR A 24 -4.16 -3.24 -0.53
CA THR A 24 -3.85 -3.37 0.89
C THR A 24 -2.45 -2.81 1.04
N LYS A 25 -2.34 -1.52 0.70
CA LYS A 25 -1.19 -0.71 1.00
C LYS A 25 -0.93 -0.87 2.53
N TRP A 26 -2.00 -0.98 3.32
CA TRP A 26 -1.99 -1.20 4.78
C TRP A 26 -1.90 -2.67 5.22
N THR A 27 -0.81 -3.36 4.86
CA THR A 27 -0.44 -4.60 5.58
C THR A 27 0.32 -4.27 6.87
N ILE A 28 0.39 -5.19 7.83
CA ILE A 28 1.11 -5.00 9.10
C ILE A 28 2.57 -4.58 8.84
N TRP A 29 3.24 -5.22 7.87
CA TRP A 29 4.59 -4.86 7.45
C TRP A 29 4.69 -3.46 6.83
N GLY A 30 3.68 -3.03 6.07
CA GLY A 30 3.61 -1.67 5.50
C GLY A 30 3.41 -0.61 6.59
N GLY A 31 2.60 -0.92 7.61
CA GLY A 31 2.42 -0.07 8.78
C GLY A 31 3.68 0.10 9.62
N ILE A 32 4.44 -1.00 9.83
CA ILE A 32 5.72 -0.97 10.55
C ILE A 32 6.76 -0.15 9.76
N TYR A 33 6.84 -0.34 8.46
CA TYR A 33 7.74 0.43 7.60
C TYR A 33 7.40 1.93 7.63
N TYR A 34 6.11 2.26 7.58
CA TYR A 34 5.62 3.63 7.73
C TYR A 34 6.01 4.23 9.09
N SER A 35 5.75 3.54 10.21
CA SER A 35 6.11 4.04 11.54
C SER A 35 7.62 4.16 11.74
N ALA A 36 8.41 3.24 11.19
CA ALA A 36 9.87 3.31 11.22
C ALA A 36 10.41 4.49 10.40
N SER A 37 9.82 4.75 9.22
CA SER A 37 10.18 5.90 8.38
C SER A 37 9.79 7.24 9.00
N LEU A 38 8.73 7.26 9.81
CA LEU A 38 8.27 8.41 10.58
C LEU A 38 9.20 8.67 11.78
N TYR A 39 9.54 7.63 12.53
CA TYR A 39 10.48 7.70 13.66
C TYR A 39 11.86 8.19 13.24
N THR A 40 12.37 7.66 12.12
CA THR A 40 13.67 8.06 11.55
C THR A 40 13.62 9.40 10.80
N THR A 41 12.47 10.07 10.76
CA THR A 41 12.23 11.35 10.05
C THR A 41 12.46 11.33 8.54
N ILE A 42 12.59 10.15 7.93
CA ILE A 42 12.80 10.00 6.47
C ILE A 42 11.54 10.44 5.71
N GLY A 43 10.36 10.05 6.19
CA GLY A 43 9.08 10.60 5.77
C GLY A 43 8.86 10.66 4.24
N TYR A 44 9.04 9.55 3.51
CA TYR A 44 8.90 9.51 2.04
C TYR A 44 7.55 10.03 1.49
N GLY A 45 6.48 10.11 2.30
CA GLY A 45 5.22 10.76 1.94
C GLY A 45 4.35 10.06 0.90
N ASN A 46 4.86 9.06 0.18
CA ASN A 46 4.14 8.33 -0.88
C ASN A 46 2.98 7.46 -0.34
N PHE A 47 2.93 7.27 0.97
CA PHE A 47 1.95 6.45 1.64
C PHE A 47 1.56 7.14 2.94
N HIS A 48 0.34 7.65 3.00
CA HIS A 48 -0.17 8.38 4.17
C HIS A 48 -1.55 7.85 4.58
N PRO A 49 -1.86 7.82 5.89
CA PRO A 49 -3.22 7.54 6.34
C PRO A 49 -4.15 8.61 5.77
N ASN A 50 -5.13 8.17 4.98
CA ASN A 50 -6.17 9.05 4.44
C ASN A 50 -7.30 9.27 5.47
N THR A 51 -7.28 8.52 6.57
CA THR A 51 -8.24 8.63 7.67
C THR A 51 -7.76 9.69 8.68
N ARG A 52 -8.67 10.59 9.10
CA ARG A 52 -8.37 11.63 10.11
C ARG A 52 -7.84 11.04 11.42
N ALA A 53 -8.39 9.91 11.84
CA ALA A 53 -7.92 9.20 13.04
C ALA A 53 -6.47 8.69 12.88
N GLY A 54 -6.12 8.12 11.72
CA GLY A 54 -4.76 7.62 11.46
C GLY A 54 -3.72 8.72 11.40
N GLN A 55 -4.08 9.91 10.88
CA GLN A 55 -3.22 11.08 10.89
C GLN A 55 -2.92 11.60 12.31
N ILE A 56 -3.95 11.68 13.17
CA ILE A 56 -3.79 12.13 14.56
C ILE A 56 -2.89 11.17 15.35
N ILE A 57 -3.09 9.86 15.20
CA ILE A 57 -2.26 8.84 15.86
C ILE A 57 -0.80 8.92 15.38
N SER A 58 -0.59 9.09 14.08
CA SER A 58 0.76 9.22 13.49
C SER A 58 1.46 10.49 14.00
N MET A 59 0.74 11.61 14.09
CA MET A 59 1.24 12.87 14.64
C MET A 59 1.63 12.72 16.12
N ALA A 60 0.79 12.08 16.93
CA ALA A 60 1.08 11.80 18.34
C ALA A 60 2.30 10.88 18.51
N TYR A 61 2.46 9.87 17.64
CA TYR A 61 3.61 8.97 17.66
C TYR A 61 4.91 9.71 17.29
N ALA A 62 4.90 10.57 16.28
CA ALA A 62 6.04 11.41 15.94
C ALA A 62 6.41 12.36 17.09
N PHE A 63 5.42 12.98 17.73
CA PHE A 63 5.65 13.92 18.82
C PHE A 63 6.20 13.26 20.09
N CYS A 64 5.83 12.01 20.37
CA CYS A 64 6.40 11.24 21.48
C CYS A 64 7.74 10.57 21.15
N GLY A 65 8.02 10.27 19.87
CA GLY A 65 9.23 9.57 19.43
C GLY A 65 10.46 10.46 19.18
N ILE A 66 10.27 11.74 18.82
CA ILE A 66 11.36 12.71 18.60
C ILE A 66 12.03 13.21 19.91
N PRO A 67 11.31 13.43 21.03
CA PRO A 67 11.91 13.93 22.27
C PRO A 67 12.42 12.83 23.23
N LEU A 68 12.45 11.55 22.83
CA LEU A 68 12.97 10.43 23.63
C LEU A 68 14.23 9.84 22.99
#